data_AF-A0A7C4LQA7-F1
#
_entry.id   AF-A0A7C4LQA7-F1
#
_cell.length_a   1.000
_cell.length_b   1.000
_cell.length_c   1.000
_cell.angle_alpha   90.00
_cell.angle_beta   90.00
_cell.angle_gamma   90.00
#
_symmetry.space_group_name_H-M   'P 1'
#
loop_
_entity.id
_entity.type
_entity.pdbx_description
1 polymer ?
#
loop_
_entity_poly.entity_id
_entity_poly.type
_entity_poly.pdbx_seq_one_letter_code
_entity_poly.pdbx_strand_id
1 'polypeptide(L)'
;MAKKPASYPAHRPGGAALRDTPDDAPGGRPSPLLDTRVIHCGDCLEQLRRLPPACVDLVYIDPPFNSNRNYEVFWGETKEKRAFEDRHANTQAYIDYMRPRCAELSRVLKKSGSFYYHCDWHASHYVKVMLDQIFGENNFQNEIVWKRTNSHNDANRYGIITDRIFFYAGKGKTFNRVFTSYSEEQLSRYKYEDERGKYSAENLTAPHFSETRTVEWRGTHPGKNRQWRFSVEKLEQLFASGLILLRDDGTPRKDGLKEYLADAEDQPLQDLWDDIPSISNTSAERLGYPTQKPLPLLDRIIQSSSNENDIVLDAFCGCGTALVAAQKLKRQWIGIDVSPTACRVMAKRMRDVCGLPEDEQLWKAGRGFVVRDLPWTEAKLRAIPPFEFENWAVIALGGIPNKTQVGDRGIDGRIYPVSAAPARRGKAAGEFDFTDIWYPIQVKQKDKVGRPDIDAFEAAMIREERQLGYFVAFDYSGDALFEVDRFRRATGREIKPLTVREILDEHLARKSA
;
A
#
# COMPACT_ATOMS: atom_id res chain seq x y z
N MET A 1 11.96 -8.18 -35.53
CA MET A 1 12.59 -9.02 -34.48
C MET A 1 12.18 -8.47 -33.13
N ALA A 2 11.29 -9.16 -32.42
CA ALA A 2 10.74 -8.72 -31.14
C ALA A 2 11.76 -8.94 -30.00
N LYS A 3 12.08 -7.88 -29.25
CA LYS A 3 12.85 -7.96 -28.00
C LYS A 3 11.97 -8.60 -26.92
N LYS A 4 12.44 -9.72 -26.34
CA LYS A 4 11.86 -10.31 -25.12
C LYS A 4 11.91 -9.30 -23.96
N PRO A 5 10.89 -9.25 -23.09
CA PRO A 5 10.99 -8.49 -21.84
C PRO A 5 12.00 -9.16 -20.91
N ALA A 6 12.87 -8.35 -20.31
CA ALA A 6 13.85 -8.79 -19.32
C ALA A 6 13.13 -9.38 -18.10
N SER A 7 13.43 -10.62 -17.78
CA SER A 7 13.02 -11.26 -16.52
C SER A 7 13.77 -10.60 -15.37
N TYR A 8 13.04 -10.13 -14.36
CA TYR A 8 13.59 -9.71 -13.09
C TYR A 8 14.47 -10.81 -12.48
N PRO A 9 15.71 -10.53 -12.05
CA PRO A 9 16.45 -11.48 -11.25
C PRO A 9 15.81 -11.54 -9.86
N ALA A 10 15.33 -12.73 -9.49
CA ALA A 10 14.92 -13.01 -8.13
C ALA A 10 16.12 -12.75 -7.19
N HIS A 11 15.92 -11.92 -6.18
CA HIS A 11 16.86 -11.77 -5.07
C HIS A 11 17.17 -13.16 -4.50
N ARG A 12 18.44 -13.56 -4.54
CA ARG A 12 18.94 -14.63 -3.68
C ARG A 12 19.05 -14.07 -2.26
N PRO A 13 18.36 -14.62 -1.25
CA PRO A 13 18.68 -14.31 0.13
C PRO A 13 20.06 -14.89 0.44
N GLY A 14 20.93 -14.06 1.01
CA GLY A 14 22.24 -14.47 1.52
C GLY A 14 22.08 -15.64 2.50
N GLY A 15 22.99 -16.61 2.39
CA GLY A 15 22.91 -17.89 3.08
C GLY A 15 22.92 -17.75 4.60
N ALA A 16 21.77 -18.02 5.21
CA ALA A 16 21.67 -18.59 6.54
C ALA A 16 21.23 -20.05 6.36
N ALA A 17 21.95 -20.99 6.99
CA ALA A 17 21.72 -22.41 6.87
C ALA A 17 20.24 -22.77 7.16
N LEU A 18 19.56 -23.32 6.16
CA LEU A 18 18.22 -23.89 6.27
C LEU A 18 18.27 -25.12 7.19
N ARG A 19 17.63 -25.03 8.36
CA ARG A 19 17.18 -26.20 9.10
C ARG A 19 15.81 -26.59 8.55
N ASP A 20 15.72 -27.78 7.96
CA ASP A 20 14.47 -28.40 7.56
C ASP A 20 13.69 -28.87 8.80
N THR A 21 12.74 -28.05 9.26
CA THR A 21 11.58 -28.50 10.04
C THR A 21 10.36 -27.65 9.66
N PRO A 22 9.15 -28.22 9.51
CA PRO A 22 7.95 -27.45 9.26
C PRO A 22 7.52 -26.77 10.56
N ASP A 23 7.91 -25.50 10.74
CA ASP A 23 7.39 -24.67 11.84
C ASP A 23 6.00 -24.14 11.45
N ASP A 24 4.96 -24.88 11.87
CA ASP A 24 3.64 -24.33 12.14
C ASP A 24 3.75 -23.30 13.28
N ALA A 25 3.88 -22.02 12.95
CA ALA A 25 3.80 -20.94 13.93
C ALA A 25 2.89 -19.80 13.45
N PRO A 26 1.73 -19.58 14.12
CA PRO A 26 0.94 -18.38 13.94
C PRO A 26 1.75 -17.16 14.42
N GLY A 27 1.54 -16.02 13.77
CA GLY A 27 2.25 -14.76 14.01
C GLY A 27 2.28 -14.33 15.49
N GLY A 28 3.06 -13.29 15.76
CA GLY A 28 3.47 -12.84 17.10
C GLY A 28 2.47 -12.87 18.27
N ARG A 29 2.97 -12.97 19.50
CA ARG A 29 2.10 -13.11 20.68
C ARG A 29 1.15 -11.90 20.81
N PRO A 30 -0.16 -12.12 21.06
CA PRO A 30 -1.11 -11.02 21.31
C PRO A 30 -0.61 -10.15 22.47
N SER A 31 -0.73 -8.83 22.34
CA SER A 31 -0.45 -7.92 23.44
C SER A 31 -1.44 -8.15 24.58
N PRO A 32 -0.99 -8.40 25.83
CA PRO A 32 -1.90 -8.63 26.96
C PRO A 32 -2.67 -7.37 27.40
N LEU A 33 -2.32 -6.20 26.86
CA LEU A 33 -2.88 -4.90 27.24
C LEU A 33 -3.73 -4.26 26.14
N LEU A 34 -3.67 -4.78 24.92
CA LEU A 34 -4.35 -4.20 23.77
C LEU A 34 -4.72 -5.28 22.76
N ASP A 35 -5.98 -5.28 22.37
CA ASP A 35 -6.47 -6.11 21.27
C ASP A 35 -5.74 -5.74 19.97
N THR A 36 -5.04 -6.71 19.40
CA THR A 36 -4.28 -6.58 18.15
C THR A 36 -4.80 -7.57 17.13
N ARG A 37 -4.45 -7.37 15.85
CA ARG A 37 -5.08 -8.02 14.69
C ARG A 37 -6.57 -7.74 14.63
N VAL A 38 -6.89 -6.46 14.78
CA VAL A 38 -8.24 -5.94 14.75
C VAL A 38 -8.36 -4.91 13.65
N ILE A 39 -9.42 -5.03 12.86
CA ILE A 39 -9.86 -4.02 11.90
C ILE A 39 -11.08 -3.31 12.49
N HIS A 40 -10.96 -2.03 12.79
CA HIS A 40 -12.08 -1.21 13.26
C HIS A 40 -12.71 -0.44 12.10
N CYS A 41 -14.02 -0.61 11.92
CA CYS A 41 -14.79 0.21 11.00
C CYS A 41 -15.34 1.45 11.74
N GLY A 42 -14.90 2.64 11.39
CA GLY A 42 -15.38 3.87 12.02
C GLY A 42 -14.50 5.08 11.78
N ASP A 43 -14.93 6.25 12.27
CA ASP A 43 -14.10 7.45 12.20
C ASP A 43 -12.81 7.24 13.00
N CYS A 44 -11.67 7.57 12.39
CA CYS A 44 -10.37 7.32 12.98
C CYS A 44 -10.14 8.09 14.28
N LEU A 45 -10.66 9.32 14.42
CA LEU A 45 -10.51 10.08 15.66
C LEU A 45 -11.20 9.39 16.84
N GLU A 46 -12.43 8.92 16.62
CA GLU A 46 -13.19 8.23 17.66
C GLU A 46 -12.57 6.89 18.05
N GLN A 47 -12.04 6.14 17.07
CA GLN A 47 -11.36 4.87 17.36
C GLN A 47 -10.02 5.08 18.06
N LEU A 48 -9.23 6.09 17.66
CA LEU A 48 -7.96 6.42 18.30
C LEU A 48 -8.15 6.80 19.78
N ARG A 49 -9.20 7.55 20.13
CA ARG A 49 -9.52 7.91 21.53
C ARG A 49 -9.75 6.70 22.43
N ARG A 50 -10.15 5.56 21.88
CA ARG A 50 -10.36 4.31 22.63
C ARG A 50 -9.06 3.57 22.91
N LEU A 51 -7.99 3.86 22.15
CA LEU A 51 -6.69 3.22 22.34
C LEU A 51 -5.94 3.84 23.53
N PRO A 52 -5.26 3.02 24.36
CA PRO A 52 -4.40 3.52 25.43
C PRO A 52 -3.27 4.41 24.89
N PRO A 53 -2.76 5.36 25.69
CA PRO A 53 -1.59 6.13 25.29
C PRO A 53 -0.34 5.23 25.19
N ALA A 54 0.63 5.61 24.35
CA ALA A 54 1.92 4.94 24.19
C ALA A 54 1.82 3.41 24.01
N CYS A 55 0.87 2.94 23.21
CA CYS A 55 0.61 1.52 22.99
C CYS A 55 1.14 0.98 21.66
N VAL A 56 1.46 1.85 20.68
CA VAL A 56 1.93 1.41 19.34
C VAL A 56 3.39 1.77 19.08
N ASP A 57 4.09 0.92 18.34
CA ASP A 57 5.52 1.06 18.04
C ASP A 57 5.77 1.79 16.71
N LEU A 58 4.88 1.59 15.74
CA LEU A 58 4.97 2.21 14.43
C LEU A 58 3.58 2.68 13.98
N VAL A 59 3.51 3.92 13.51
CA VAL A 59 2.34 4.47 12.85
C VAL A 59 2.69 4.82 11.42
N TYR A 60 1.91 4.31 10.47
CA TYR A 60 1.91 4.78 9.08
C TYR A 60 0.51 5.27 8.75
N ILE A 61 0.38 6.44 8.15
CA ILE A 61 -0.89 6.93 7.64
C ILE A 61 -0.75 7.46 6.21
N ASP A 62 -1.78 7.18 5.42
CA ASP A 62 -1.98 7.69 4.05
C ASP A 62 -3.35 8.39 3.97
N PRO A 63 -3.52 9.55 4.65
CA PRO A 63 -4.78 10.26 4.67
C PRO A 63 -5.11 10.88 3.30
N PRO A 64 -6.31 11.43 3.09
CA PRO A 64 -6.60 12.27 1.92
C PRO A 64 -5.55 13.40 1.78
N PHE A 65 -5.16 13.80 0.57
CA PHE A 65 -4.04 14.73 0.29
C PHE A 65 -4.41 16.21 0.15
N ASN A 66 -5.69 16.56 0.33
CA ASN A 66 -6.32 17.82 -0.03
C ASN A 66 -6.08 18.26 -1.48
N SER A 67 -6.04 17.28 -2.40
CA SER A 67 -5.79 17.51 -3.83
C SER A 67 -7.02 18.04 -4.60
N ASN A 68 -8.15 18.25 -3.91
CA ASN A 68 -9.44 18.64 -4.46
C ASN A 68 -9.94 17.66 -5.54
N ARG A 69 -9.56 16.39 -5.40
CA ARG A 69 -9.92 15.30 -6.32
C ARG A 69 -11.06 14.47 -5.74
N ASN A 70 -11.90 13.97 -6.64
CA ASN A 70 -12.83 12.90 -6.31
C ASN A 70 -12.10 11.57 -6.52
N TYR A 71 -11.74 10.89 -5.43
CA TYR A 71 -11.33 9.50 -5.52
C TYR A 71 -12.59 8.64 -5.46
N GLU A 72 -12.97 8.09 -6.62
CA GLU A 72 -14.00 7.05 -6.70
C GLU A 72 -13.35 5.73 -6.30
N VAL A 73 -13.89 4.99 -5.32
CA VAL A 73 -13.37 3.67 -4.94
C VAL A 73 -13.70 2.62 -5.96
N PHE A 74 -12.72 2.20 -6.75
CA PHE A 74 -12.86 1.10 -7.69
C PHE A 74 -12.55 -0.21 -6.97
N TRP A 75 -13.44 -1.20 -6.98
CA TRP A 75 -13.16 -2.56 -6.49
C TRP A 75 -13.77 -3.57 -7.45
N GLY A 76 -12.94 -4.23 -8.25
CA GLY A 76 -13.44 -4.74 -9.52
C GLY A 76 -14.04 -3.60 -10.34
N GLU A 77 -15.02 -3.90 -11.17
CA GLU A 77 -15.72 -2.87 -11.95
C GLU A 77 -16.90 -2.31 -11.16
N THR A 78 -16.60 -1.80 -9.96
CA THR A 78 -17.47 -0.94 -9.14
C THR A 78 -16.96 0.46 -9.09
N LYS A 79 -17.87 1.42 -8.90
CA LYS A 79 -17.53 2.68 -8.28
C LYS A 79 -18.26 2.67 -6.96
N GLU A 80 -17.57 2.40 -5.87
CA GLU A 80 -18.02 3.02 -4.64
C GLU A 80 -17.97 4.52 -4.84
N LYS A 81 -19.14 5.15 -4.93
CA LYS A 81 -19.25 6.60 -4.78
C LYS A 81 -19.35 6.95 -3.29
N ARG A 82 -18.44 6.38 -2.49
CA ARG A 82 -17.92 7.11 -1.35
C ARG A 82 -16.71 7.85 -1.88
N ALA A 83 -16.95 9.06 -2.37
CA ALA A 83 -15.87 10.01 -2.42
C ALA A 83 -15.31 10.04 -1.00
N PHE A 84 -14.10 9.53 -0.78
CA PHE A 84 -13.25 10.25 0.14
C PHE A 84 -13.14 11.61 -0.54
N GLU A 85 -13.97 12.55 -0.11
CA GLU A 85 -13.89 13.91 -0.57
C GLU A 85 -12.51 14.36 -0.12
N ASP A 86 -11.54 14.29 -1.04
CA ASP A 86 -10.23 14.87 -0.84
C ASP A 86 -10.32 16.38 -1.06
N ARG A 87 -11.37 16.95 -0.48
CA ARG A 87 -11.89 18.28 -0.70
C ARG A 87 -12.28 18.83 0.65
N HIS A 88 -11.38 19.65 1.16
CA HIS A 88 -11.70 20.54 2.25
C HIS A 88 -12.01 21.90 1.63
N ALA A 89 -12.79 22.73 2.33
CA ALA A 89 -13.15 24.06 1.84
C ALA A 89 -11.90 24.88 1.44
N ASN A 90 -10.79 24.63 2.11
CA ASN A 90 -9.46 25.15 1.85
C ASN A 90 -8.42 24.33 2.65
N THR A 91 -7.13 24.64 2.49
CA THR A 91 -6.05 23.99 3.26
C THR A 91 -6.22 24.11 4.77
N GLN A 92 -6.76 25.23 5.28
CA GLN A 92 -7.00 25.39 6.71
C GLN A 92 -8.00 24.36 7.23
N ALA A 93 -9.11 24.15 6.51
CA ALA A 93 -10.11 23.15 6.87
C ALA A 93 -9.55 21.70 6.83
N TYR A 94 -8.59 21.41 5.95
CA TYR A 94 -7.86 20.14 5.96
C TYR A 94 -6.97 19.98 7.20
N ILE A 95 -6.22 21.03 7.55
CA ILE A 95 -5.38 21.04 8.74
C ILE A 95 -6.24 20.92 10.01
N ASP A 96 -7.38 21.61 10.08
CA ASP A 96 -8.31 21.51 11.22
C ASP A 96 -8.92 20.11 11.33
N TYR A 97 -9.13 19.42 10.20
CA TYR A 97 -9.54 18.03 10.17
C TYR A 97 -8.42 17.08 10.64
N MET A 98 -7.18 17.25 10.17
CA MET A 98 -6.07 16.35 10.47
C MET A 98 -5.44 16.58 11.84
N ARG A 99 -5.45 17.80 12.37
CA ARG A 99 -4.81 18.16 13.64
C ARG A 99 -5.26 17.32 14.84
N PRO A 100 -6.57 17.17 15.15
CA PRO A 100 -6.99 16.35 16.28
C PRO A 100 -6.63 14.86 16.08
N ARG A 101 -6.63 14.37 14.84
CA ARG A 101 -6.25 13.00 14.50
C ARG A 101 -4.76 12.76 14.72
N CYS A 102 -3.91 13.68 14.26
CA CYS A 102 -2.47 13.62 14.47
C CYS A 102 -2.08 13.77 15.95
N ALA A 103 -2.83 14.56 16.72
CA ALA A 103 -2.64 14.68 18.16
C ALA A 103 -2.92 13.34 18.88
N GLU A 104 -4.01 12.66 18.51
CA GLU A 104 -4.30 11.32 19.03
C GLU A 104 -3.29 10.27 18.55
N LEU A 105 -2.81 10.34 17.30
CA LEU A 105 -1.73 9.48 16.81
C LEU A 105 -0.43 9.66 17.60
N SER A 106 -0.08 10.90 17.93
CA SER A 106 1.05 11.21 18.82
C SER A 106 0.84 10.66 20.23
N ARG A 107 -0.39 10.74 20.77
CA ARG A 107 -0.73 10.19 22.09
C ARG A 107 -0.58 8.67 22.16
N VAL A 108 -1.02 7.94 21.14
CA VAL A 108 -0.96 6.47 21.14
C VAL A 108 0.43 5.93 20.78
N LEU A 109 1.28 6.72 20.12
CA LEU A 109 2.65 6.33 19.76
C LEU A 109 3.55 6.27 21.00
N LYS A 110 4.35 5.20 21.11
CA LYS A 110 5.41 5.08 22.11
C LYS A 110 6.49 6.16 21.92
N LYS A 111 7.18 6.55 22.99
CA LYS A 111 8.29 7.51 22.91
C LYS A 111 9.45 7.03 22.03
N SER A 112 9.66 5.72 21.93
CA SER A 112 10.63 5.08 21.03
C SER A 112 10.03 4.71 19.67
N GLY A 113 8.78 5.09 19.42
CA GLY A 113 8.07 4.73 18.21
C GLY A 113 8.43 5.62 17.01
N SER A 114 8.02 5.15 15.84
CA SER A 114 8.20 5.84 14.57
C SER A 114 6.86 6.22 13.96
N PHE A 115 6.79 7.40 13.33
CA PHE A 115 5.60 7.94 12.69
C PHE A 115 5.90 8.34 11.25
N TYR A 116 5.07 7.86 10.32
CA TYR A 116 5.14 8.15 8.90
C TYR A 116 3.84 8.79 8.41
N TYR A 117 3.95 9.94 7.76
CA TYR A 117 2.84 10.63 7.10
C TYR A 117 3.07 10.67 5.59
N HIS A 118 2.25 9.98 4.81
CA HIS A 118 2.28 10.04 3.35
C HIS A 118 1.42 11.21 2.85
N CYS A 119 1.96 12.05 1.97
CA CYS A 119 1.20 13.11 1.31
C CYS A 119 1.76 13.49 -0.07
N ASP A 120 1.00 14.27 -0.82
CA ASP A 120 1.49 14.94 -2.02
C ASP A 120 1.88 16.40 -1.74
N TRP A 121 2.22 17.13 -2.81
CA TRP A 121 2.69 18.51 -2.72
C TRP A 121 1.63 19.53 -2.28
N HIS A 122 0.32 19.26 -2.37
CA HIS A 122 -0.73 20.28 -2.18
C HIS A 122 -0.75 20.86 -0.75
N ALA A 123 -0.69 19.99 0.26
CA ALA A 123 -0.75 20.39 1.67
C ALA A 123 0.53 20.05 2.48
N SER A 124 1.51 19.36 1.87
CA SER A 124 2.73 18.86 2.53
C SER A 124 3.38 19.85 3.51
N HIS A 125 3.67 21.09 3.11
CA HIS A 125 4.33 22.07 3.97
C HIS A 125 3.47 22.49 5.18
N TYR A 126 2.16 22.62 5.01
CA TYR A 126 1.23 22.94 6.10
C TYR A 126 1.10 21.77 7.07
N VAL A 127 1.06 20.55 6.54
CA VAL A 127 1.10 19.31 7.33
C VAL A 127 2.40 19.25 8.12
N LYS A 128 3.55 19.53 7.50
CA LYS A 128 4.86 19.52 8.16
C LYS A 128 4.90 20.45 9.37
N VAL A 129 4.43 21.69 9.20
CA VAL A 129 4.35 22.66 10.31
C VAL A 129 3.41 22.18 11.42
N MET A 130 2.24 21.63 11.06
CA MET A 130 1.32 21.04 12.03
C MET A 130 1.96 19.86 12.79
N LEU A 131 2.67 18.99 12.09
CA LEU A 131 3.35 17.83 12.69
C LEU A 131 4.51 18.26 13.59
N ASP A 132 5.26 19.31 13.26
CA ASP A 132 6.32 19.85 14.13
C ASP A 132 5.74 20.35 15.46
N GLN A 133 4.56 20.97 15.43
CA GLN A 133 3.87 21.41 16.65
C GLN A 133 3.38 20.24 17.51
N ILE A 134 3.09 19.09 16.92
CA ILE A 134 2.51 17.92 17.60
C ILE A 134 3.58 16.93 18.09
N PHE A 135 4.54 16.62 17.22
CA PHE A 135 5.59 15.63 17.45
C PHE A 135 6.91 16.27 17.90
N GLY A 136 7.08 17.58 17.72
CA GLY A 136 8.31 18.31 18.01
C GLY A 136 9.29 18.30 16.84
N GLU A 137 9.80 19.48 16.49
CA GLU A 137 10.76 19.69 15.39
C GLU A 137 12.02 18.81 15.50
N ASN A 138 12.51 18.59 16.73
CA ASN A 138 13.71 17.79 16.99
C ASN A 138 13.49 16.27 16.81
N ASN A 139 12.24 15.84 16.69
CA ASN A 139 11.89 14.45 16.40
C ASN A 139 11.70 14.20 14.90
N PHE A 140 11.67 15.25 14.07
CA PHE A 140 11.69 15.09 12.63
C PHE A 140 13.04 14.54 12.18
N GLN A 141 13.03 13.42 11.46
CA GLN A 141 14.25 12.75 11.01
C GLN A 141 14.65 13.25 9.63
N ASN A 142 13.76 13.05 8.65
CA ASN A 142 13.93 13.50 7.28
C ASN A 142 12.61 13.36 6.49
N GLU A 143 12.62 13.91 5.28
CA GLU A 143 11.59 13.73 4.26
C GLU A 143 12.06 12.66 3.27
N ILE A 144 11.23 11.64 3.05
CA ILE A 144 11.45 10.63 2.02
C ILE A 144 10.69 11.06 0.76
N VAL A 145 11.38 11.11 -0.37
CA VAL A 145 10.81 11.46 -1.67
C VAL A 145 10.60 10.18 -2.47
N TRP A 146 9.35 9.81 -2.69
CA TRP A 146 8.99 8.62 -3.45
C TRP A 146 8.60 8.99 -4.88
N LYS A 147 9.35 8.49 -5.87
CA LYS A 147 9.05 8.66 -7.30
C LYS A 147 8.01 7.63 -7.74
N ARG A 148 6.73 7.99 -7.60
CA ARG A 148 5.59 7.12 -7.92
C ARG A 148 5.37 6.85 -9.40
N THR A 149 5.86 7.71 -10.30
CA THR A 149 5.61 7.57 -11.74
C THR A 149 6.77 8.11 -12.58
N ASN A 150 6.73 7.81 -13.88
CA ASN A 150 7.70 8.32 -14.84
C ASN A 150 7.34 9.72 -15.31
N SER A 151 8.24 10.34 -16.07
CA SER A 151 8.10 11.69 -16.60
C SER A 151 6.75 11.92 -17.29
N HIS A 152 6.10 13.02 -16.95
CA HIS A 152 4.88 13.52 -17.60
C HIS A 152 5.18 14.78 -18.40
N ASN A 153 4.55 14.91 -19.57
CA ASN A 153 4.65 16.09 -20.41
C ASN A 153 3.58 17.12 -20.00
N ASP A 154 3.73 17.69 -18.80
CA ASP A 154 2.89 18.79 -18.33
C ASP A 154 3.32 20.08 -19.06
N ALA A 155 2.52 20.58 -20.01
CA ALA A 155 2.93 21.66 -20.92
C ALA A 155 3.29 23.00 -20.24
N ASN A 156 2.74 23.26 -19.04
CA ASN A 156 2.86 24.56 -18.36
C ASN A 156 3.59 24.51 -17.01
N ARG A 157 4.19 23.36 -16.64
CA ARG A 157 4.89 23.18 -15.35
C ARG A 157 5.79 21.94 -15.37
N TYR A 158 6.64 21.80 -14.36
CA TYR A 158 7.39 20.56 -14.17
C TYR A 158 6.46 19.39 -13.86
N GLY A 159 6.74 18.23 -14.47
CA GLY A 159 5.95 17.01 -14.28
C GLY A 159 5.96 16.55 -12.82
N ILE A 160 4.77 16.38 -12.25
CA ILE A 160 4.62 16.03 -10.83
C ILE A 160 4.61 14.51 -10.68
N ILE A 161 5.79 13.95 -10.41
CA ILE A 161 6.02 12.50 -10.38
C ILE A 161 6.31 11.93 -8.99
N THR A 162 6.38 12.79 -7.97
CA THR A 162 6.80 12.41 -6.62
C THR A 162 5.74 12.69 -5.56
N ASP A 163 5.70 11.82 -4.55
CA ASP A 163 5.00 12.02 -3.28
C ASP A 163 6.03 12.13 -2.15
N ARG A 164 5.60 12.62 -0.98
CA ARG A 164 6.44 12.86 0.20
C ARG A 164 5.98 11.99 1.35
N ILE A 165 6.93 11.47 2.10
CA ILE A 165 6.68 10.73 3.33
C ILE A 165 7.50 11.37 4.44
N PHE A 166 6.82 12.02 5.40
CA PHE A 166 7.51 12.61 6.55
C PHE A 166 7.78 11.55 7.59
N PHE A 167 9.04 11.46 8.04
CA PHE A 167 9.46 10.53 9.07
C PHE A 167 9.77 11.27 10.38
N TYR A 168 9.00 10.96 11.42
CA TYR A 168 9.25 11.38 12.79
C TYR A 168 9.59 10.18 13.66
N ALA A 169 10.50 10.35 14.60
CA ALA A 169 10.81 9.33 15.59
C ALA A 169 11.41 9.95 16.84
N GLY A 170 11.08 9.39 18.01
CA GLY A 170 11.65 9.84 19.27
C GLY A 170 13.03 9.24 19.57
N LYS A 171 13.60 9.61 20.73
CA LYS A 171 14.87 9.05 21.19
C LYS A 171 14.74 7.55 21.46
N GLY A 172 15.77 6.79 21.08
CA GLY A 172 15.78 5.33 21.25
C GLY A 172 14.91 4.58 20.24
N LYS A 173 14.62 5.18 19.09
CA LYS A 173 13.86 4.56 18.01
C LYS A 173 14.47 3.25 17.53
N THR A 174 13.61 2.32 17.13
CA THR A 174 14.01 1.17 16.29
C THR A 174 14.33 1.69 14.89
N PHE A 175 15.54 1.38 14.39
CA PHE A 175 15.91 1.62 12.99
C PHE A 175 16.82 0.51 12.46
N ASN A 176 16.23 -0.43 11.74
CA ASN A 176 16.92 -1.51 11.04
C ASN A 176 17.42 -0.99 9.70
N ARG A 177 18.72 -1.06 9.45
CA ARG A 177 19.31 -0.61 8.19
C ARG A 177 18.86 -1.56 7.07
N VAL A 178 18.05 -1.03 6.16
CA VAL A 178 17.75 -1.68 4.88
C VAL A 178 18.83 -1.28 3.90
N PHE A 179 19.28 -2.23 3.11
CA PHE A 179 20.33 -2.03 2.12
C PHE A 179 19.78 -2.15 0.71
N THR A 180 20.44 -1.48 -0.23
CA THR A 180 20.13 -1.52 -1.66
C THR A 180 21.38 -1.83 -2.47
N SER A 181 21.19 -2.45 -3.62
CA SER A 181 22.26 -2.70 -4.56
C SER A 181 22.75 -1.41 -5.20
N TYR A 182 24.02 -1.41 -5.61
CA TYR A 182 24.61 -0.29 -6.32
C TYR A 182 23.90 -0.02 -7.66
N SER A 183 23.75 1.26 -8.01
CA SER A 183 23.26 1.68 -9.32
C SER A 183 24.28 1.36 -10.42
N GLU A 184 23.85 1.28 -11.67
CA GLU A 184 24.75 1.09 -12.82
C GLU A 184 25.84 2.16 -12.89
N GLU A 185 25.50 3.41 -12.55
CA GLU A 185 26.47 4.51 -12.49
C GLU A 185 27.53 4.26 -11.42
N GLN A 186 27.14 3.78 -10.24
CA GLN A 186 28.08 3.45 -9.17
C GLN A 186 28.95 2.26 -9.54
N LEU A 187 28.36 1.21 -10.12
CA LEU A 187 29.08 0.05 -10.64
C LEU A 187 30.08 0.45 -11.75
N SER A 188 29.78 1.48 -12.54
CA SER A 188 30.67 2.01 -13.57
C SER A 188 31.96 2.62 -13.04
N ARG A 189 32.06 2.90 -11.73
CA ARG A 189 33.29 3.40 -11.07
C ARG A 189 34.34 2.30 -10.90
N TYR A 190 33.92 1.03 -10.85
CA TYR A 190 34.80 -0.13 -10.74
C TYR A 190 35.36 -0.52 -12.11
N LYS A 191 36.28 0.31 -12.62
CA LYS A 191 36.83 0.23 -14.00
C LYS A 191 38.08 -0.62 -14.13
N TYR A 192 38.76 -0.89 -13.02
CA TYR A 192 40.01 -1.63 -13.01
C TYR A 192 39.76 -3.06 -12.54
N GLU A 193 40.63 -3.99 -12.94
CA GLU A 193 40.50 -5.41 -12.60
C GLU A 193 41.89 -5.99 -12.39
N ASP A 194 42.05 -6.76 -11.32
CA ASP A 194 43.23 -7.58 -11.05
C ASP A 194 42.80 -8.98 -10.56
N GLU A 195 43.74 -9.80 -10.09
CA GLU A 195 43.47 -11.18 -9.64
C GLU A 195 42.42 -11.29 -8.52
N ARG A 196 42.17 -10.20 -7.77
CA ARG A 196 41.14 -10.13 -6.72
C ARG A 196 39.77 -9.65 -7.24
N GLY A 197 39.69 -9.25 -8.51
CA GLY A 197 38.48 -8.82 -9.18
C GLY A 197 38.43 -7.32 -9.47
N LYS A 198 37.23 -6.81 -9.75
CA LYS A 198 37.02 -5.41 -10.14
C LYS A 198 37.18 -4.45 -8.95
N TYR A 199 37.84 -3.32 -9.17
CA TYR A 199 38.07 -2.29 -8.16
C TYR A 199 37.95 -0.87 -8.73
N SER A 200 37.68 0.10 -7.86
CA SER A 200 37.86 1.53 -8.11
C SER A 200 39.12 2.05 -7.41
N ALA A 201 39.66 3.18 -7.88
CA ALA A 201 40.81 3.84 -7.28
C ALA A 201 40.35 5.11 -6.56
N GLU A 202 40.39 5.09 -5.24
CA GLU A 202 39.88 6.15 -4.37
C GLU A 202 40.99 7.01 -3.76
N ASN A 203 40.60 8.18 -3.26
CA ASN A 203 41.53 9.08 -2.58
C ASN A 203 42.02 8.48 -1.24
N LEU A 204 43.33 8.32 -1.11
CA LEU A 204 44.04 8.03 0.15
C LEU A 204 44.12 9.24 1.08
N THR A 205 43.71 10.40 0.61
CA THR A 205 43.75 11.66 1.34
C THR A 205 42.33 12.12 1.67
N ALA A 206 42.18 13.05 2.62
CA ALA A 206 40.91 13.67 2.99
C ALA A 206 41.09 15.20 3.09
N PRO A 207 40.01 16.00 2.97
CA PRO A 207 40.07 17.39 3.41
C PRO A 207 40.35 17.46 4.92
N HIS A 208 40.76 18.62 5.41
CA HIS A 208 41.23 18.90 6.78
C HIS A 208 42.72 18.66 7.02
N PHE A 209 43.25 19.42 7.97
CA PHE A 209 44.62 19.34 8.45
C PHE A 209 44.64 18.61 9.80
N SER A 210 45.64 17.75 9.97
CA SER A 210 45.99 17.13 11.25
C SER A 210 47.49 17.02 11.31
N GLU A 211 48.11 17.47 12.40
CA GLU A 211 49.55 17.39 12.61
C GLU A 211 50.08 15.95 12.49
N THR A 212 49.29 14.97 12.94
CA THR A 212 49.68 13.54 12.94
C THR A 212 49.45 12.83 11.60
N ARG A 213 48.62 13.40 10.71
CA ARG A 213 48.26 12.79 9.41
C ARG A 213 48.68 13.62 8.20
N THR A 214 49.39 14.73 8.43
CA THR A 214 49.93 15.59 7.37
C THR A 214 51.45 15.44 7.36
N VAL A 215 51.89 14.18 7.28
CA VAL A 215 53.30 13.78 7.28
C VAL A 215 53.67 13.16 5.94
N GLU A 216 54.94 13.25 5.58
CA GLU A 216 55.46 12.51 4.45
C GLU A 216 55.45 11.01 4.76
N TRP A 217 54.89 10.23 3.85
CA TRP A 217 54.77 8.78 3.97
C TRP A 217 55.22 8.13 2.66
N ARG A 218 56.29 7.31 2.74
CA ARG A 218 56.91 6.62 1.58
C ARG A 218 57.16 7.54 0.38
N GLY A 219 57.72 8.72 0.61
CA GLY A 219 58.05 9.69 -0.44
C GLY A 219 56.86 10.49 -0.99
N THR A 220 55.66 10.34 -0.40
CA THR A 220 54.47 11.10 -0.79
C THR A 220 53.96 11.95 0.37
N HIS A 221 53.60 13.20 0.09
CA HIS A 221 52.97 14.11 1.06
C HIS A 221 51.52 14.40 0.63
N PRO A 222 50.51 14.39 1.55
CA PRO A 222 49.10 14.52 1.18
C PRO A 222 48.79 15.89 0.53
N GLY A 223 49.37 16.97 1.05
CA GLY A 223 49.29 18.32 0.49
C GLY A 223 49.11 19.37 1.59
N LYS A 224 49.18 20.67 1.25
CA LYS A 224 49.09 21.75 2.27
C LYS A 224 47.73 21.82 2.99
N ASN A 225 46.64 21.46 2.29
CA ASN A 225 45.27 21.52 2.81
C ASN A 225 44.60 20.13 2.89
N ARG A 226 45.41 19.07 2.93
CA ARG A 226 44.92 17.69 2.95
C ARG A 226 45.74 16.87 3.92
N GLN A 227 45.09 15.90 4.53
CA GLN A 227 45.72 14.89 5.37
C GLN A 227 45.54 13.51 4.74
N TRP A 228 46.28 12.52 5.23
CA TRP A 228 45.97 11.12 4.97
C TRP A 228 44.60 10.74 5.56
N ARG A 229 43.82 9.97 4.81
CA ARG A 229 42.50 9.47 5.24
C ARG A 229 42.61 8.52 6.44
N PHE A 230 43.74 7.81 6.54
CA PHE A 230 44.03 6.83 7.58
C PHE A 230 45.29 7.22 8.38
N SER A 231 45.52 6.56 9.53
CA SER A 231 46.79 6.69 10.25
C SER A 231 47.93 6.03 9.47
N VAL A 232 49.17 6.40 9.77
CA VAL A 232 50.37 5.84 9.09
C VAL A 232 50.42 4.32 9.27
N GLU A 233 50.08 3.79 10.44
CA GLU A 233 50.04 2.35 10.69
C GLU A 233 49.04 1.65 9.78
N LYS A 234 47.86 2.24 9.58
CA LYS A 234 46.85 1.69 8.68
C LYS A 234 47.28 1.79 7.22
N LEU A 235 47.95 2.88 6.82
CA LEU A 235 48.52 3.02 5.48
C LEU A 235 49.57 1.93 5.20
N GLU A 236 50.43 1.61 6.17
CA GLU A 236 51.39 0.50 6.06
C GLU A 236 50.69 -0.86 5.88
N GLN A 237 49.60 -1.11 6.62
CA GLN A 237 48.79 -2.33 6.42
C GLN A 237 48.17 -2.40 5.02
N LEU A 238 47.64 -1.28 4.52
CA LEU A 238 47.04 -1.20 3.18
C LEU A 238 48.11 -1.38 2.09
N PHE A 239 49.29 -0.79 2.28
CA PHE A 239 50.43 -0.96 1.37
C PHE A 239 50.91 -2.42 1.33
N ALA A 240 51.12 -3.05 2.50
CA ALA A 240 51.55 -4.44 2.60
C ALA A 240 50.55 -5.44 2.02
N SER A 241 49.26 -5.11 2.03
CA SER A 241 48.19 -5.92 1.43
C SER A 241 47.95 -5.65 -0.07
N GLY A 242 48.79 -4.82 -0.70
CA GLY A 242 48.71 -4.51 -2.13
C GLY A 242 47.49 -3.64 -2.52
N LEU A 243 46.88 -2.96 -1.55
CA LEU A 243 45.69 -2.12 -1.73
C LEU A 243 46.02 -0.68 -2.18
N ILE A 244 47.29 -0.37 -2.42
CA ILE A 244 47.74 0.98 -2.79
C ILE A 244 48.44 0.93 -4.15
N LEU A 245 47.88 1.64 -5.12
CA LEU A 245 48.49 1.87 -6.42
C LEU A 245 49.72 2.76 -6.26
N LEU A 246 50.76 2.44 -7.01
CA LEU A 246 52.03 3.18 -7.04
C LEU A 246 52.13 3.99 -8.32
N ARG A 247 52.98 5.02 -8.29
CA ARG A 247 53.47 5.72 -9.48
C ARG A 247 54.63 4.95 -10.10
N ASP A 248 55.07 5.38 -11.27
CA ASP A 248 56.21 4.79 -12.00
C ASP A 248 57.52 4.85 -11.19
N ASP A 249 57.65 5.84 -10.29
CA ASP A 249 58.80 6.00 -9.38
C ASP A 249 58.71 5.12 -8.10
N GLY A 250 57.66 4.30 -7.98
CA GLY A 250 57.41 3.43 -6.83
C GLY A 250 56.76 4.11 -5.61
N THR A 251 56.49 5.40 -5.66
CA THR A 251 55.82 6.12 -4.56
C THR A 251 54.29 5.93 -4.58
N PRO A 252 53.60 5.96 -3.42
CA PRO A 252 52.14 5.82 -3.36
C PRO A 252 51.38 6.89 -4.15
N ARG A 253 50.40 6.48 -4.97
CA ARG A 253 49.47 7.41 -5.63
C ARG A 253 48.46 7.94 -4.62
N LYS A 254 48.20 9.25 -4.59
CA LYS A 254 47.25 9.87 -3.62
C LYS A 254 45.80 9.49 -3.86
N ASP A 255 45.48 9.07 -5.07
CA ASP A 255 44.21 8.54 -5.57
C ASP A 255 44.31 7.03 -5.87
N GLY A 256 45.15 6.34 -5.09
CA GLY A 256 45.56 4.96 -5.36
C GLY A 256 44.93 3.91 -4.46
N LEU A 257 43.97 4.22 -3.58
CA LEU A 257 43.36 3.20 -2.74
C LEU A 257 42.49 2.29 -3.60
N LYS A 258 42.81 0.99 -3.67
CA LYS A 258 41.95 0.00 -4.30
C LYS A 258 40.77 -0.31 -3.39
N GLU A 259 39.57 -0.05 -3.84
CA GLU A 259 38.32 -0.52 -3.21
C GLU A 259 37.67 -1.56 -4.14
N TYR A 260 37.62 -2.82 -3.71
CA TYR A 260 37.10 -3.92 -4.53
C TYR A 260 35.58 -4.00 -4.49
N LEU A 261 34.96 -4.32 -5.62
CA LEU A 261 33.51 -4.52 -5.72
C LEU A 261 33.04 -5.70 -4.85
N ALA A 262 33.85 -6.74 -4.73
CA ALA A 262 33.54 -7.89 -3.89
C ALA A 262 33.53 -7.57 -2.38
N ASP A 263 34.28 -6.54 -1.98
CA ASP A 263 34.36 -6.05 -0.61
C ASP A 263 33.36 -4.88 -0.37
N ALA A 264 32.66 -4.45 -1.42
CA ALA A 264 31.70 -3.36 -1.35
C ALA A 264 30.44 -3.83 -0.64
N GLU A 265 30.25 -3.41 0.62
CA GLU A 265 29.02 -3.65 1.35
C GLU A 265 27.83 -3.01 0.61
N ASP A 266 26.67 -3.68 0.65
CA ASP A 266 25.44 -3.09 0.14
C ASP A 266 25.24 -1.70 0.76
N GLN A 267 24.67 -0.77 -0.01
CA GLN A 267 24.58 0.60 0.44
C GLN A 267 23.35 0.78 1.33
N PRO A 268 23.47 1.48 2.47
CA PRO A 268 22.30 1.85 3.25
C PRO A 268 21.31 2.60 2.36
N LEU A 269 20.04 2.26 2.48
CA LEU A 269 18.97 2.92 1.78
C LEU A 269 18.93 4.41 2.13
N GLN A 270 18.79 5.26 1.11
CA GLN A 270 18.70 6.71 1.24
C GLN A 270 17.23 7.18 1.24
N ASP A 271 17.00 8.49 1.23
CA ASP A 271 15.67 9.11 1.31
C ASP A 271 15.01 9.40 -0.05
N LEU A 272 15.73 9.23 -1.16
CA LEU A 272 15.16 9.21 -2.50
C LEU A 272 14.83 7.77 -2.91
N TRP A 273 13.54 7.46 -3.05
CA TRP A 273 13.06 6.13 -3.46
C TRP A 273 12.51 6.19 -4.88
N ASP A 274 13.30 5.75 -5.85
CA ASP A 274 12.97 5.73 -7.27
C ASP A 274 12.90 4.32 -7.87
N ASP A 275 13.08 3.31 -7.03
CA ASP A 275 13.12 1.88 -7.38
C ASP A 275 11.77 1.16 -7.17
N ILE A 276 10.83 1.80 -6.47
CA ILE A 276 9.49 1.26 -6.21
C ILE A 276 8.47 2.00 -7.10
N PRO A 277 8.02 1.44 -8.24
CA PRO A 277 7.00 2.09 -9.05
C PRO A 277 5.62 2.01 -8.39
N SER A 278 4.71 2.90 -8.78
CA SER A 278 3.28 2.72 -8.47
C SER A 278 2.72 1.45 -9.12
N ILE A 279 1.61 0.95 -8.56
CA ILE A 279 0.99 -0.29 -9.02
C ILE A 279 0.44 -0.09 -10.45
N SER A 280 0.99 -0.84 -11.40
CA SER A 280 0.51 -0.83 -12.79
C SER A 280 -0.86 -1.51 -12.94
N ASN A 281 -1.56 -1.24 -14.04
CA ASN A 281 -2.86 -1.87 -14.33
C ASN A 281 -2.79 -3.39 -14.48
N THR A 282 -1.62 -3.93 -14.79
CA THR A 282 -1.40 -5.37 -15.01
C THR A 282 -0.72 -6.06 -13.82
N SER A 283 -0.48 -5.35 -12.71
CA SER A 283 0.17 -5.93 -11.54
C SER A 283 -0.73 -6.98 -10.88
N ALA A 284 -0.16 -8.14 -10.57
CA ALA A 284 -0.86 -9.20 -9.83
C ALA A 284 -1.27 -8.77 -8.41
N GLU A 285 -0.60 -7.76 -7.84
CA GLU A 285 -0.96 -7.19 -6.53
C GLU A 285 -2.14 -6.20 -6.61
N ARG A 286 -2.56 -5.80 -7.82
CA ARG A 286 -3.60 -4.80 -8.00
C ARG A 286 -4.96 -5.36 -7.59
N LEU A 287 -5.64 -4.64 -6.71
CA LEU A 287 -6.95 -5.01 -6.21
C LEU A 287 -8.10 -4.24 -6.88
N GLY A 288 -7.77 -3.15 -7.56
CA GLY A 288 -8.73 -2.17 -8.04
C GLY A 288 -8.90 -0.99 -7.11
N TYR A 289 -8.64 -1.13 -5.79
CA TYR A 289 -8.79 -0.02 -4.83
C TYR A 289 -8.02 1.21 -5.31
N PRO A 290 -8.64 2.41 -5.33
CA PRO A 290 -7.90 3.61 -5.70
C PRO A 290 -6.84 3.84 -4.66
N THR A 291 -5.80 4.55 -5.11
CA THR A 291 -4.72 5.00 -4.26
C THR A 291 -3.99 3.87 -3.51
N GLN A 292 -4.21 2.59 -3.87
CA GLN A 292 -3.49 1.44 -3.34
C GLN A 292 -1.98 1.68 -3.47
N LYS A 293 -1.30 1.68 -2.33
CA LYS A 293 0.16 1.75 -2.28
C LYS A 293 0.78 0.37 -2.55
N PRO A 294 1.93 0.28 -3.23
CA PRO A 294 2.64 -0.99 -3.48
C PRO A 294 3.12 -1.64 -2.18
N LEU A 295 2.99 -2.95 -2.05
CA LEU A 295 3.48 -3.67 -0.87
C LEU A 295 4.96 -3.43 -0.56
N PRO A 296 5.90 -3.40 -1.53
CA PRO A 296 7.32 -3.15 -1.25
C PRO A 296 7.59 -1.80 -0.55
N LEU A 297 6.74 -0.79 -0.78
CA LEU A 297 6.87 0.51 -0.12
C LEU A 297 6.63 0.39 1.39
N LEU A 298 5.59 -0.35 1.77
CA LEU A 298 5.21 -0.54 3.16
C LEU A 298 6.10 -1.56 3.86
N ASP A 299 6.52 -2.62 3.17
CA ASP A 299 7.51 -3.58 3.67
C ASP A 299 8.80 -2.86 4.09
N ARG A 300 9.30 -1.95 3.24
CA ARG A 300 10.50 -1.14 3.51
C ARG A 300 10.34 -0.26 4.75
N ILE A 301 9.22 0.45 4.89
CA ILE A 301 8.93 1.30 6.06
C ILE A 301 8.85 0.46 7.33
N ILE A 302 8.06 -0.62 7.31
CA ILE A 302 7.79 -1.45 8.49
C ILE A 302 9.05 -2.21 8.92
N GLN A 303 9.81 -2.75 7.97
CA GLN A 303 11.07 -3.43 8.26
C GLN A 303 12.09 -2.47 8.89
N SER A 304 12.19 -1.24 8.37
CA SER A 304 13.13 -0.25 8.89
C SER A 304 12.77 0.17 10.31
N SER A 305 11.50 0.30 10.65
CA SER A 305 11.08 1.07 11.85
C SER A 305 10.30 0.26 12.88
N SER A 306 10.38 -1.07 12.81
CA SER A 306 9.79 -1.99 13.80
C SER A 306 10.51 -3.34 13.82
N ASN A 307 10.30 -4.13 14.86
CA ASN A 307 10.77 -5.51 15.04
C ASN A 307 9.61 -6.51 15.05
N GLU A 308 9.91 -7.81 15.04
CA GLU A 308 8.86 -8.83 15.21
C GLU A 308 8.08 -8.60 16.52
N ASN A 309 6.76 -8.81 16.49
CA ASN A 309 5.80 -8.52 17.57
C ASN A 309 5.53 -7.04 17.90
N ASP A 310 6.26 -6.09 17.34
CA ASP A 310 5.92 -4.67 17.47
C ASP A 310 4.51 -4.41 16.90
N ILE A 311 3.82 -3.40 17.43
CA ILE A 311 2.45 -3.05 17.02
C ILE A 311 2.49 -1.94 15.98
N VAL A 312 2.01 -2.26 14.77
CA VAL A 312 1.85 -1.32 13.65
C VAL A 312 0.41 -0.81 13.61
N LEU A 313 0.22 0.50 13.61
CA LEU A 313 -1.09 1.13 13.45
C LEU A 313 -1.16 1.87 12.11
N ASP A 314 -2.22 1.60 11.36
CA ASP A 314 -2.65 2.43 10.24
C ASP A 314 -4.09 2.87 10.48
N ALA A 315 -4.27 4.18 10.59
CA ALA A 315 -5.55 4.81 10.93
C ALA A 315 -6.33 5.32 9.70
N PHE A 316 -5.78 5.09 8.51
CA PHE A 316 -6.36 5.38 7.19
C PHE A 316 -6.09 4.21 6.25
N CYS A 317 -6.42 3.00 6.72
CA CYS A 317 -5.90 1.77 6.12
C CYS A 317 -6.30 1.56 4.65
N GLY A 318 -7.46 2.04 4.22
CA GLY A 318 -8.01 1.77 2.91
C GLY A 318 -8.04 0.27 2.61
N CYS A 319 -7.30 -0.16 1.59
CA CYS A 319 -7.19 -1.58 1.23
C CYS A 319 -6.24 -2.40 2.12
N GLY A 320 -5.61 -1.83 3.14
CA GLY A 320 -4.82 -2.53 4.16
C GLY A 320 -3.44 -2.99 3.72
N THR A 321 -2.78 -2.29 2.79
CA THR A 321 -1.42 -2.70 2.36
C THR A 321 -0.42 -2.69 3.53
N ALA A 322 -0.46 -1.69 4.42
CA ALA A 322 0.42 -1.64 5.59
C ALA A 322 0.18 -2.82 6.54
N LEU A 323 -1.07 -3.28 6.67
CA LEU A 323 -1.47 -4.39 7.54
C LEU A 323 -0.99 -5.72 7.01
N VAL A 324 -1.11 -5.93 5.69
CA VAL A 324 -0.57 -7.11 5.01
C VAL A 324 0.95 -7.18 5.16
N ALA A 325 1.65 -6.05 4.98
CA ALA A 325 3.10 -5.95 5.19
C ALA A 325 3.48 -6.28 6.65
N ALA A 326 2.79 -5.67 7.63
CA ALA A 326 3.00 -5.94 9.06
C ALA A 326 2.81 -7.43 9.38
N GLN A 327 1.73 -8.05 8.89
CA GLN A 327 1.44 -9.46 9.12
C GLN A 327 2.52 -10.37 8.51
N LYS A 328 2.93 -10.13 7.26
CA LYS A 328 3.98 -10.90 6.58
C LYS A 328 5.33 -10.79 7.30
N LEU A 329 5.61 -9.62 7.85
CA LEU A 329 6.79 -9.35 8.66
C LEU A 329 6.61 -9.79 10.13
N LYS A 330 5.53 -10.50 10.51
CA LYS A 330 5.29 -11.01 11.87
C LYS A 330 5.16 -9.91 12.95
N ARG A 331 4.70 -8.72 12.57
CA ARG A 331 4.30 -7.66 13.50
C ARG A 331 2.84 -7.86 13.92
N GLN A 332 2.48 -7.32 15.07
CA GLN A 332 1.06 -7.12 15.41
C GLN A 332 0.56 -5.87 14.70
N TRP A 333 -0.76 -5.77 14.51
CA TRP A 333 -1.31 -4.63 13.79
C TRP A 333 -2.70 -4.23 14.25
N ILE A 334 -3.04 -2.97 14.04
CA ILE A 334 -4.38 -2.40 14.23
C ILE A 334 -4.69 -1.58 12.98
N GLY A 335 -5.85 -1.84 12.39
CA GLY A 335 -6.32 -1.11 11.22
C GLY A 335 -7.59 -0.35 11.52
N ILE A 336 -7.68 0.90 11.08
CA ILE A 336 -8.90 1.70 11.17
C ILE A 336 -9.25 2.25 9.80
N ASP A 337 -10.50 2.10 9.41
CA ASP A 337 -11.05 2.81 8.25
C ASP A 337 -12.53 3.13 8.45
N VAL A 338 -12.97 4.29 7.97
CA VAL A 338 -14.37 4.70 8.06
C VAL A 338 -15.26 3.96 7.06
N SER A 339 -14.67 3.43 5.98
CA SER A 339 -15.38 2.72 4.93
C SER A 339 -15.62 1.25 5.31
N PRO A 340 -16.89 0.85 5.42
CA PRO A 340 -17.31 -0.54 5.52
C PRO A 340 -16.65 -1.42 4.46
N THR A 341 -16.65 -0.97 3.20
CA THR A 341 -16.12 -1.71 2.06
C THR A 341 -14.62 -1.91 2.16
N ALA A 342 -13.88 -0.86 2.53
CA ALA A 342 -12.45 -0.95 2.81
C ALA A 342 -12.17 -2.01 3.89
N CYS A 343 -12.96 -2.05 4.96
CA CYS A 343 -12.83 -3.07 6.00
C CYS A 343 -13.04 -4.51 5.49
N ARG A 344 -14.04 -4.76 4.63
CA ARG A 344 -14.26 -6.11 4.07
C ARG A 344 -13.15 -6.52 3.13
N VAL A 345 -12.70 -5.58 2.31
CA VAL A 345 -11.56 -5.73 1.42
C VAL A 345 -10.31 -6.14 2.19
N MET A 346 -10.02 -5.42 3.27
CA MET A 346 -8.90 -5.75 4.14
C MET A 346 -9.07 -7.15 4.73
N ALA A 347 -10.24 -7.46 5.26
CA ALA A 347 -10.53 -8.76 5.85
C ALA A 347 -10.30 -9.91 4.83
N LYS A 348 -10.79 -9.74 3.60
CA LYS A 348 -10.53 -10.67 2.49
C LYS A 348 -9.04 -10.81 2.18
N ARG A 349 -8.28 -9.71 2.12
CA ARG A 349 -6.82 -9.78 1.94
C ARG A 349 -6.12 -10.53 3.08
N MET A 350 -6.54 -10.30 4.32
CA MET A 350 -5.96 -11.02 5.47
C MET A 350 -6.20 -12.53 5.36
N ARG A 351 -7.39 -12.94 4.91
CA ARG A 351 -7.69 -14.35 4.62
C ARG A 351 -6.86 -14.90 3.46
N ASP A 352 -6.94 -14.27 2.29
CA ASP A 352 -6.42 -14.84 1.05
C ASP A 352 -4.90 -14.71 0.91
N VAL A 353 -4.34 -13.58 1.33
CA VAL A 353 -2.91 -13.26 1.14
C VAL A 353 -2.08 -13.66 2.35
N CYS A 354 -2.64 -13.54 3.55
CA CYS A 354 -1.93 -13.85 4.78
C CYS A 354 -2.32 -15.21 5.39
N GLY A 355 -3.33 -15.90 4.85
CA GLY A 355 -3.82 -17.16 5.40
C GLY A 355 -4.40 -17.02 6.82
N LEU A 356 -4.76 -15.79 7.23
CA LEU A 356 -5.20 -15.51 8.60
C LEU A 356 -6.73 -15.54 8.65
N PRO A 357 -7.36 -16.47 9.40
CA PRO A 357 -8.81 -16.59 9.46
C PRO A 357 -9.47 -15.46 10.26
N GLU A 358 -10.64 -15.02 9.81
CA GLU A 358 -11.52 -14.11 10.56
C GLU A 358 -12.40 -14.95 11.50
N ASP A 359 -12.03 -15.06 12.77
CA ASP A 359 -12.77 -15.87 13.74
C ASP A 359 -12.45 -15.43 15.17
N GLU A 360 -13.48 -15.30 16.00
CA GLU A 360 -13.39 -14.81 17.38
C GLU A 360 -12.54 -15.73 18.29
N GLN A 361 -12.69 -17.06 18.15
CA GLN A 361 -11.99 -18.03 19.00
C GLN A 361 -10.53 -18.16 18.57
N LEU A 362 -10.28 -18.20 17.26
CA LEU A 362 -8.94 -18.23 16.72
C LEU A 362 -8.20 -16.92 17.01
N TRP A 363 -8.87 -15.77 16.92
CA TRP A 363 -8.32 -14.48 17.30
C TRP A 363 -7.92 -14.45 18.79
N LYS A 364 -8.80 -14.89 19.70
CA LYS A 364 -8.46 -15.02 21.15
C LYS A 364 -7.27 -15.94 21.39
N ALA A 365 -7.10 -16.97 20.56
CA ALA A 365 -5.95 -17.87 20.59
C ALA A 365 -4.70 -17.33 19.87
N GLY A 366 -4.72 -16.10 19.33
CA GLY A 366 -3.62 -15.50 18.58
C GLY A 366 -3.39 -16.09 17.17
N ARG A 367 -4.39 -16.80 16.63
CA ARG A 367 -4.34 -17.51 15.33
C ARG A 367 -5.31 -16.97 14.29
N GLY A 368 -6.06 -15.91 14.61
CA GLY A 368 -6.99 -15.25 13.71
C GLY A 368 -6.94 -13.73 13.85
N PHE A 369 -7.86 -13.08 13.16
CA PHE A 369 -8.15 -11.66 13.31
C PHE A 369 -9.67 -11.45 13.46
N VAL A 370 -10.07 -10.23 13.81
CA VAL A 370 -11.49 -9.84 13.89
C VAL A 370 -11.72 -8.49 13.26
N VAL A 371 -12.91 -8.30 12.70
CA VAL A 371 -13.42 -7.00 12.30
C VAL A 371 -14.44 -6.53 13.33
N ARG A 372 -14.34 -5.27 13.76
CA ARG A 372 -15.21 -4.65 14.76
C ARG A 372 -15.92 -3.44 14.18
N ASP A 373 -17.01 -3.06 14.83
CA ASP A 373 -17.76 -1.82 14.56
C ASP A 373 -18.34 -1.72 13.13
N LEU A 374 -18.47 -2.86 12.40
CA LEU A 374 -19.06 -2.86 11.07
C LEU A 374 -20.51 -2.33 11.14
N PRO A 375 -20.83 -1.23 10.45
CA PRO A 375 -21.97 -0.41 10.83
C PRO A 375 -23.33 -0.87 10.28
N TRP A 376 -23.51 -2.09 9.78
CA TRP A 376 -24.74 -2.47 9.05
C TRP A 376 -25.31 -3.81 9.50
N THR A 377 -26.20 -3.78 10.49
CA THR A 377 -27.15 -4.87 10.73
C THR A 377 -28.29 -4.77 9.71
N GLU A 378 -29.02 -5.87 9.46
CA GLU A 378 -30.24 -5.81 8.65
C GLU A 378 -31.20 -4.71 9.14
N ALA A 379 -31.40 -4.60 10.45
CA ALA A 379 -32.27 -3.60 11.05
C ALA A 379 -31.86 -2.16 10.67
N LYS A 380 -30.56 -1.89 10.61
CA LYS A 380 -30.05 -0.58 10.22
C LYS A 380 -30.14 -0.35 8.70
N LEU A 381 -29.90 -1.39 7.89
CA LEU A 381 -30.08 -1.31 6.44
C LEU A 381 -31.55 -1.13 6.03
N ARG A 382 -32.51 -1.60 6.83
CA ARG A 382 -33.94 -1.31 6.60
C ARG A 382 -34.30 0.15 6.85
N ALA A 383 -33.57 0.83 7.73
CA ALA A 383 -33.91 2.17 8.21
C ALA A 383 -33.23 3.32 7.45
N ILE A 384 -32.18 3.06 6.67
CA ILE A 384 -31.50 4.11 5.89
C ILE A 384 -32.32 4.56 4.68
N PRO A 385 -32.07 5.77 4.15
CA PRO A 385 -32.71 6.24 2.94
C PRO A 385 -32.56 5.26 1.75
N PRO A 386 -33.58 5.11 0.89
CA PRO A 386 -33.56 4.13 -0.20
C PRO A 386 -32.35 4.26 -1.14
N PHE A 387 -31.94 5.48 -1.46
CA PHE A 387 -30.77 5.73 -2.30
C PHE A 387 -29.45 5.31 -1.61
N GLU A 388 -29.35 5.44 -0.29
CA GLU A 388 -28.17 4.98 0.46
C GLU A 388 -28.11 3.45 0.54
N PHE A 389 -29.27 2.80 0.70
CA PHE A 389 -29.38 1.34 0.65
C PHE A 389 -29.03 0.78 -0.73
N GLU A 390 -29.52 1.42 -1.78
CA GLU A 390 -29.23 1.08 -3.18
C GLU A 390 -27.72 1.12 -3.44
N ASN A 391 -27.08 2.23 -3.10
CA ASN A 391 -25.63 2.37 -3.21
C ASN A 391 -24.91 1.27 -2.42
N TRP A 392 -25.29 1.05 -1.16
CA TRP A 392 -24.69 0.00 -0.33
C TRP A 392 -24.78 -1.38 -0.98
N ALA A 393 -25.95 -1.77 -1.47
CA ALA A 393 -26.17 -3.10 -2.06
C ALA A 393 -25.38 -3.28 -3.36
N VAL A 394 -25.39 -2.27 -4.23
CA VAL A 394 -24.63 -2.30 -5.49
C VAL A 394 -23.13 -2.43 -5.22
N ILE A 395 -22.62 -1.65 -4.27
CA ILE A 395 -21.22 -1.67 -3.84
C ILE A 395 -20.86 -3.04 -3.25
N ALA A 396 -21.69 -3.57 -2.36
CA ALA A 396 -21.45 -4.82 -1.66
C ALA A 396 -21.36 -6.02 -2.62
N LEU A 397 -22.06 -5.96 -3.76
CA LEU A 397 -22.00 -6.96 -4.82
C LEU A 397 -20.82 -6.81 -5.78
N GLY A 398 -20.03 -5.75 -5.65
CA GLY A 398 -19.03 -5.50 -6.67
C GLY A 398 -19.65 -4.92 -7.96
N GLY A 399 -20.72 -4.08 -7.91
CA GLY A 399 -21.14 -3.18 -9.02
C GLY A 399 -20.93 -1.64 -8.88
N ILE A 400 -21.05 -0.92 -9.99
CA ILE A 400 -21.09 0.56 -10.12
C ILE A 400 -22.53 1.06 -9.95
N PRO A 401 -22.88 1.89 -8.95
CA PRO A 401 -24.20 2.49 -8.80
C PRO A 401 -24.41 3.65 -9.77
N ASN A 402 -25.67 3.94 -10.09
CA ASN A 402 -26.01 5.06 -10.94
C ASN A 402 -25.75 6.42 -10.25
N LYS A 403 -25.38 7.44 -11.04
CA LYS A 403 -25.05 8.78 -10.53
C LYS A 403 -26.28 9.58 -10.08
N THR A 404 -27.47 9.25 -10.59
CA THR A 404 -28.75 9.91 -10.33
C THR A 404 -29.88 8.90 -10.48
N GLN A 405 -30.86 8.90 -9.58
CA GLN A 405 -32.02 7.97 -9.56
C GLN A 405 -33.05 8.22 -10.69
N VAL A 406 -32.81 9.20 -11.56
CA VAL A 406 -33.78 9.60 -12.59
C VAL A 406 -33.40 8.99 -13.93
N GLY A 407 -34.26 8.11 -14.45
CA GLY A 407 -34.17 7.59 -15.82
C GLY A 407 -33.50 6.21 -15.99
N ASP A 408 -33.26 5.49 -14.90
CA ASP A 408 -32.56 4.18 -14.89
C ASP A 408 -33.40 2.98 -15.36
N ARG A 409 -34.73 3.15 -15.50
CA ARG A 409 -35.67 2.14 -16.02
C ARG A 409 -35.46 0.75 -15.39
N GLY A 410 -35.18 0.71 -14.09
CA GLY A 410 -35.09 -0.52 -13.29
C GLY A 410 -33.70 -1.16 -13.15
N ILE A 411 -32.62 -0.47 -13.48
CA ILE A 411 -31.24 -0.95 -13.26
C ILE A 411 -30.52 0.04 -12.36
N ASP A 412 -30.24 -0.34 -11.12
CA ASP A 412 -29.68 0.53 -10.08
C ASP A 412 -28.14 0.54 -10.08
N GLY A 413 -27.53 -0.52 -10.61
CA GLY A 413 -26.08 -0.62 -10.76
C GLY A 413 -25.63 -1.61 -11.84
N ARG A 414 -24.31 -1.66 -12.08
CA ARG A 414 -23.70 -2.52 -13.11
C ARG A 414 -22.43 -3.17 -12.60
N ILE A 415 -22.33 -4.50 -12.65
CA ILE A 415 -21.07 -5.23 -12.48
C ILE A 415 -20.45 -5.38 -13.86
N TYR A 416 -19.14 -5.26 -13.97
CA TYR A 416 -18.46 -5.69 -15.18
C TYR A 416 -17.41 -6.77 -14.76
N PRO A 417 -17.23 -7.85 -15.55
CA PRO A 417 -16.29 -8.92 -15.27
C PRO A 417 -14.89 -8.71 -15.89
N VAL A 418 -13.86 -8.99 -15.10
CA VAL A 418 -12.42 -8.86 -15.43
C VAL A 418 -11.98 -9.62 -16.70
N SER A 419 -12.71 -10.64 -17.14
CA SER A 419 -12.40 -11.42 -18.35
C SER A 419 -12.77 -10.74 -19.68
N ALA A 420 -13.45 -9.58 -19.66
CA ALA A 420 -13.88 -8.85 -20.85
C ALA A 420 -12.75 -7.94 -21.43
N ALA A 421 -11.55 -8.49 -21.62
CA ALA A 421 -10.47 -7.76 -22.30
C ALA A 421 -10.88 -7.44 -23.75
N PRO A 422 -10.60 -6.24 -24.27
CA PRO A 422 -11.08 -5.81 -25.58
C PRO A 422 -10.51 -6.69 -26.70
N ALA A 423 -11.39 -7.28 -27.52
CA ALA A 423 -11.00 -7.95 -28.75
C ALA A 423 -10.90 -6.94 -29.90
N ARG A 424 -9.75 -6.88 -30.57
CA ARG A 424 -9.49 -5.96 -31.68
C ARG A 424 -10.26 -6.41 -32.93
N ARG A 425 -11.24 -5.63 -33.40
CA ARG A 425 -11.87 -5.83 -34.71
C ARG A 425 -11.75 -4.55 -35.53
N GLY A 426 -10.97 -4.58 -36.61
CA GLY A 426 -10.82 -3.46 -37.55
C GLY A 426 -9.38 -2.99 -37.77
N LYS A 427 -9.11 -2.41 -38.96
CA LYS A 427 -7.79 -1.94 -39.40
C LYS A 427 -7.51 -0.46 -39.07
N ALA A 428 -8.45 0.27 -38.49
CA ALA A 428 -8.25 1.68 -38.13
C ALA A 428 -7.58 1.83 -36.76
N ALA A 429 -6.56 2.66 -36.67
CA ALA A 429 -5.89 2.98 -35.41
C ALA A 429 -6.74 3.99 -34.61
N GLY A 430 -7.38 3.55 -33.53
CA GLY A 430 -8.01 4.46 -32.56
C GLY A 430 -9.34 3.99 -31.97
N GLU A 431 -10.06 3.07 -32.61
CA GLU A 431 -11.31 2.55 -32.08
C GLU A 431 -11.07 1.22 -31.34
N PHE A 432 -11.09 1.30 -30.01
CA PHE A 432 -11.40 0.14 -29.17
C PHE A 432 -12.92 0.17 -28.95
N ASP A 433 -13.66 -0.73 -29.61
CA ASP A 433 -15.03 -0.99 -29.19
C ASP A 433 -14.97 -1.79 -27.89
N PHE A 434 -15.56 -1.25 -26.82
CA PHE A 434 -15.70 -1.98 -25.56
C PHE A 434 -16.56 -3.20 -25.83
N THR A 435 -16.07 -4.41 -25.52
CA THR A 435 -16.99 -5.54 -25.42
C THR A 435 -17.92 -5.24 -24.26
N ASP A 436 -19.18 -4.97 -24.59
CA ASP A 436 -20.33 -4.56 -23.77
C ASP A 436 -20.71 -5.55 -22.63
N ILE A 437 -19.78 -6.31 -22.06
CA ILE A 437 -20.10 -7.33 -21.06
C ILE A 437 -20.24 -6.66 -19.70
N TRP A 438 -21.47 -6.45 -19.27
CA TRP A 438 -21.83 -6.04 -17.92
C TRP A 438 -23.10 -6.75 -17.45
N TYR A 439 -23.26 -6.85 -16.13
CA TYR A 439 -24.39 -7.48 -15.45
C TYR A 439 -25.18 -6.42 -14.68
N PRO A 440 -26.47 -6.23 -14.98
CA PRO A 440 -27.31 -5.30 -14.25
C PRO A 440 -27.52 -5.75 -12.81
N ILE A 441 -27.59 -4.79 -11.90
CA ILE A 441 -28.05 -4.95 -10.53
C ILE A 441 -29.33 -4.16 -10.37
N GLN A 442 -30.37 -4.79 -9.82
CA GLN A 442 -31.54 -4.10 -9.29
C GLN A 442 -31.63 -4.33 -7.77
N VAL A 443 -31.94 -3.28 -7.03
CA VAL A 443 -32.03 -3.26 -5.58
C VAL A 443 -33.42 -2.80 -5.18
N LYS A 444 -34.07 -3.56 -4.29
CA LYS A 444 -35.30 -3.16 -3.63
C LYS A 444 -35.10 -3.19 -2.12
N GLN A 445 -35.22 -2.03 -1.48
CA GLN A 445 -35.32 -1.92 -0.03
C GLN A 445 -36.73 -2.34 0.44
N LYS A 446 -37.08 -3.61 0.19
CA LYS A 446 -38.37 -4.21 0.57
C LYS A 446 -38.12 -5.43 1.42
N ASP A 447 -38.97 -5.59 2.44
CA ASP A 447 -38.94 -6.76 3.32
C ASP A 447 -39.15 -8.05 2.55
N LYS A 448 -40.03 -8.02 1.54
CA LYS A 448 -40.33 -9.17 0.67
C LYS A 448 -40.65 -8.70 -0.74
N VAL A 449 -39.86 -9.15 -1.71
CA VAL A 449 -40.04 -8.86 -3.13
C VAL A 449 -41.02 -9.85 -3.77
N GLY A 450 -41.91 -9.33 -4.61
CA GLY A 450 -42.92 -10.11 -5.31
C GLY A 450 -42.63 -10.26 -6.80
N ARG A 451 -43.41 -11.11 -7.47
CA ARG A 451 -43.33 -11.35 -8.92
C ARG A 451 -43.29 -10.07 -9.78
N PRO A 452 -44.11 -9.01 -9.54
CA PRO A 452 -44.09 -7.83 -10.39
C PRO A 452 -42.75 -7.08 -10.42
N ASP A 453 -41.98 -7.13 -9.32
CA ASP A 453 -40.66 -6.52 -9.27
C ASP A 453 -39.66 -7.32 -10.12
N ILE A 454 -39.77 -8.65 -10.15
CA ILE A 454 -38.96 -9.54 -11.00
C ILE A 454 -39.34 -9.36 -12.47
N ASP A 455 -40.64 -9.34 -12.80
CA ASP A 455 -41.13 -9.11 -14.17
C ASP A 455 -40.54 -7.80 -14.77
N ALA A 456 -40.45 -6.75 -13.95
CA ALA A 456 -39.85 -5.48 -14.35
C ALA A 456 -38.33 -5.61 -14.62
N PHE A 457 -37.62 -6.41 -13.82
CA PHE A 457 -36.20 -6.66 -14.05
C PHE A 457 -35.95 -7.52 -15.29
N GLU A 458 -36.81 -8.51 -15.54
CA GLU A 458 -36.77 -9.33 -16.75
C GLU A 458 -36.93 -8.48 -18.00
N ALA A 459 -37.88 -7.54 -17.99
CA ALA A 459 -38.04 -6.58 -19.09
C ALA A 459 -36.78 -5.73 -19.29
N ALA A 460 -36.10 -5.32 -18.22
CA ALA A 460 -34.83 -4.61 -18.31
C ALA A 460 -33.70 -5.50 -18.86
N MET A 461 -33.58 -6.75 -18.39
CA MET A 461 -32.63 -7.75 -18.89
C MET A 461 -32.82 -8.05 -20.38
N ILE A 462 -34.07 -8.20 -20.83
CA ILE A 462 -34.41 -8.43 -22.24
C ILE A 462 -34.01 -7.20 -23.07
N ARG A 463 -34.43 -6.01 -22.63
CA ARG A 463 -34.19 -4.75 -23.35
C ARG A 463 -32.71 -4.47 -23.54
N GLU A 464 -31.91 -4.69 -22.50
CA GLU A 464 -30.46 -4.44 -22.53
C GLU A 464 -29.67 -5.65 -23.06
N GLU A 465 -30.33 -6.73 -23.48
CA GLU A 465 -29.72 -7.96 -24.03
C GLU A 465 -28.71 -8.66 -23.09
N ARG A 466 -28.97 -8.63 -21.77
CA ARG A 466 -28.05 -9.14 -20.75
C ARG A 466 -28.29 -10.62 -20.44
N GLN A 467 -27.21 -11.37 -20.23
CA GLN A 467 -27.26 -12.82 -19.97
C GLN A 467 -27.33 -13.18 -18.48
N LEU A 468 -26.79 -12.32 -17.62
CA LEU A 468 -26.77 -12.50 -16.17
C LEU A 468 -27.09 -11.16 -15.50
N GLY A 469 -27.94 -11.19 -14.48
CA GLY A 469 -28.27 -10.03 -13.65
C GLY A 469 -28.40 -10.41 -12.17
N TYR A 470 -28.27 -9.42 -11.29
CA TYR A 470 -28.37 -9.59 -9.85
C TYR A 470 -29.56 -8.79 -9.33
N PHE A 471 -30.35 -9.40 -8.45
CA PHE A 471 -31.45 -8.72 -7.77
C PHE A 471 -31.18 -8.75 -6.28
N VAL A 472 -31.29 -7.62 -5.57
CA VAL A 472 -31.03 -7.52 -4.13
C VAL A 472 -32.29 -7.09 -3.38
N ALA A 473 -32.62 -7.81 -2.31
CA ALA A 473 -33.73 -7.48 -1.41
C ALA A 473 -33.51 -8.05 0.00
N PHE A 474 -34.41 -7.79 0.95
CA PHE A 474 -34.33 -8.46 2.26
C PHE A 474 -34.88 -9.90 2.23
N ASP A 475 -35.90 -10.18 1.41
CA ASP A 475 -36.47 -11.50 1.20
C ASP A 475 -37.24 -11.56 -0.14
N TYR A 476 -37.64 -12.76 -0.57
CA TYR A 476 -38.38 -13.02 -1.82
C TYR A 476 -39.63 -13.88 -1.55
N SER A 477 -40.71 -13.63 -2.30
CA SER A 477 -41.86 -14.56 -2.32
C SER A 477 -41.55 -15.81 -3.14
N GLY A 478 -42.28 -16.91 -2.85
CA GLY A 478 -42.18 -18.14 -3.64
C GLY A 478 -42.49 -17.91 -5.12
N ASP A 479 -43.49 -17.07 -5.42
CA ASP A 479 -43.85 -16.71 -6.79
C ASP A 479 -42.75 -15.91 -7.50
N ALA A 480 -42.01 -15.05 -6.77
CA ALA A 480 -40.89 -14.30 -7.34
C ALA A 480 -39.73 -15.23 -7.72
N LEU A 481 -39.39 -16.19 -6.85
CA LEU A 481 -38.36 -17.20 -7.13
C LEU A 481 -38.78 -18.15 -8.27
N PHE A 482 -40.06 -18.53 -8.31
CA PHE A 482 -40.61 -19.31 -9.41
C PHE A 482 -40.51 -18.59 -10.76
N GLU A 483 -40.76 -17.28 -10.79
CA GLU A 483 -40.63 -16.49 -12.02
C GLU A 483 -39.17 -16.40 -12.47
N VAL A 484 -38.21 -16.19 -11.55
CA VAL A 484 -36.76 -16.25 -11.85
C VAL A 484 -36.38 -17.57 -12.56
N ASP A 485 -36.84 -18.71 -12.01
CA ASP A 485 -36.60 -20.03 -12.61
C ASP A 485 -37.27 -20.19 -13.98
N ARG A 486 -38.49 -19.67 -14.13
CA ARG A 486 -39.23 -19.68 -15.39
C ARG A 486 -38.51 -18.86 -16.46
N PHE A 487 -38.04 -17.65 -16.13
CA PHE A 487 -37.30 -16.77 -17.04
C PHE A 487 -36.02 -17.42 -17.53
N ARG A 488 -35.28 -18.08 -16.64
CA ARG A 488 -34.08 -18.86 -17.00
C ARG A 488 -34.39 -19.97 -17.99
N ARG A 489 -35.45 -20.74 -17.77
CA ARG A 489 -35.86 -21.82 -18.70
C ARG A 489 -36.37 -21.30 -20.04
N ALA A 490 -37.07 -20.17 -20.04
CA ALA A 490 -37.67 -19.61 -21.25
C ALA A 490 -36.67 -18.87 -22.14
N THR A 491 -35.70 -18.17 -21.55
CA THR A 491 -34.79 -17.26 -22.29
C THR A 491 -33.33 -17.69 -22.28
N GLY A 492 -32.95 -18.61 -21.38
CA GLY A 492 -31.55 -18.96 -21.13
C GLY A 492 -30.78 -17.93 -20.29
N ARG A 493 -31.39 -16.80 -19.93
CA ARG A 493 -30.77 -15.72 -19.12
C ARG A 493 -30.93 -15.99 -17.63
N GLU A 494 -29.94 -15.63 -16.83
CA GLU A 494 -29.92 -15.89 -15.39
C GLU A 494 -30.17 -14.62 -14.57
N ILE A 495 -31.06 -14.70 -13.59
CA ILE A 495 -31.19 -13.69 -12.53
C ILE A 495 -30.76 -14.37 -11.23
N LYS A 496 -29.80 -13.77 -10.51
CA LYS A 496 -29.37 -14.22 -9.18
C LYS A 496 -30.04 -13.37 -8.10
N PRO A 497 -31.10 -13.88 -7.43
CA PRO A 497 -31.67 -13.21 -6.27
C PRO A 497 -30.73 -13.36 -5.07
N LEU A 498 -30.45 -12.26 -4.38
CA LEU A 498 -29.57 -12.18 -3.23
C LEU A 498 -30.23 -11.42 -2.09
N THR A 499 -30.31 -12.06 -0.93
CA THR A 499 -30.79 -11.39 0.27
C THR A 499 -29.71 -10.50 0.88
N VAL A 500 -30.11 -9.41 1.54
CA VAL A 500 -29.22 -8.57 2.36
C VAL A 500 -28.44 -9.41 3.36
N ARG A 501 -29.10 -10.43 3.91
CA ARG A 501 -28.46 -11.38 4.82
C ARG A 501 -27.36 -12.19 4.15
N GLU A 502 -27.60 -12.75 2.96
CA GLU A 502 -26.58 -13.47 2.20
C GLU A 502 -25.37 -12.57 1.83
N ILE A 503 -25.62 -11.27 1.63
CA ILE A 503 -24.57 -10.26 1.38
C ILE A 503 -23.79 -9.95 2.67
N LEU A 504 -24.46 -9.85 3.82
CA LEU A 504 -23.82 -9.60 5.12
C LEU A 504 -23.06 -10.83 5.66
N ASP A 505 -23.59 -12.04 5.44
CA ASP A 505 -23.11 -13.31 6.00
C ASP A 505 -22.10 -14.05 5.08
N GLU A 506 -21.64 -13.41 3.99
CA GLU A 506 -20.67 -13.94 3.00
C GLU A 506 -20.94 -15.41 2.54
N HIS A 507 -22.18 -15.81 2.24
CA HIS A 507 -22.48 -17.16 1.71
C HIS A 507 -22.37 -17.28 0.17
N LEU A 508 -21.69 -16.35 -0.49
CA LEU A 508 -21.59 -16.31 -1.96
C LEU A 508 -20.58 -17.29 -2.57
N ALA A 509 -19.75 -17.97 -1.77
CA ALA A 509 -18.77 -18.93 -2.27
C ALA A 509 -19.31 -20.37 -2.50
N ARG A 510 -20.59 -20.66 -2.21
CA ARG A 510 -21.15 -22.03 -2.38
C ARG A 510 -22.23 -22.20 -3.44
N LYS A 511 -22.80 -21.12 -3.98
CA LYS A 511 -23.86 -21.20 -5.00
C LYS A 511 -23.36 -21.07 -6.46
N SER A 512 -22.05 -20.95 -6.66
CA SER A 512 -21.44 -20.78 -7.99
C SER A 512 -20.47 -21.91 -8.38
N ALA A 513 -20.61 -23.10 -7.78
CA ALA A 513 -19.91 -24.32 -8.19
C ALA A 513 -20.84 -25.25 -8.98
#